data_AF-A0A7X7D644-F1
#
_entry.id   AF-A0A7X7D644-F1
#
_cell.length_a   1.000
_cell.length_b   1.000
_cell.length_c   1.000
_cell.angle_alpha   90.00
_cell.angle_beta   90.00
_cell.angle_gamma   90.00
#
_symmetry.space_group_name_H-M   'P 1'
#
loop_
_entity.id
_entity.type
_entity.pdbx_description
1 polymer ?
#
loop_
_entity_poly.entity_id
_entity_poly.type
_entity_poly.pdbx_seq_one_letter_code
_entity_poly.pdbx_strand_id
1 'polypeptide(L)'
;MSPAPSVQPTSLTIVMPVYNERDTLRTALERLLAVEMPLPTEVVVVDDGSTDGCIDTIADLVDSGKVRLLRQDPNQGKGAALRRGIAEAESDLLTI
;
A
#
# COMPACT_ATOMS: atom_id res chain seq x y z
N MET A 1 -10.79 -7.05 38.73
CA MET A 1 -9.79 -7.20 37.66
C MET A 1 -9.62 -5.85 37.00
N SER A 2 -8.45 -5.23 37.05
CA SER A 2 -8.21 -4.01 36.26
C SER A 2 -8.21 -4.36 34.78
N PRO A 3 -8.79 -3.53 33.89
CA PRO A 3 -8.73 -3.78 32.46
C PRO A 3 -7.26 -3.81 32.02
N ALA A 4 -6.94 -4.70 31.08
CA ALA A 4 -5.65 -4.69 30.40
C ALA A 4 -5.44 -3.29 29.78
N PRO A 5 -4.20 -2.78 29.73
CA PRO A 5 -3.94 -1.49 29.09
C PRO A 5 -4.45 -1.53 27.65
N SER A 6 -5.24 -0.52 27.28
CA SER A 6 -5.68 -0.32 25.91
C SER A 6 -4.47 0.07 25.07
N VAL A 7 -4.01 -0.85 24.19
CA VAL A 7 -3.02 -0.50 23.18
C VAL A 7 -3.71 0.42 22.18
N GLN A 8 -3.31 1.68 22.16
CA GLN A 8 -3.75 2.62 21.13
C GLN A 8 -2.77 2.50 19.95
N PRO A 9 -3.25 2.18 18.74
CA PRO A 9 -2.39 2.08 17.58
C PRO A 9 -1.77 3.45 17.27
N THR A 10 -0.51 3.43 16.87
CA THR A 10 0.32 4.62 16.64
C THR A 10 0.75 4.78 15.18
N SER A 11 0.50 3.78 14.33
CA SER A 11 0.88 3.77 12.91
C SER A 11 -0.11 2.95 12.06
N LEU A 12 -0.15 3.25 10.76
CA LEU A 12 -1.00 2.57 9.78
C LEU A 12 -0.24 2.25 8.49
N THR A 13 -0.37 1.02 8.01
CA THR A 13 0.03 0.63 6.65
C THR A 13 -1.21 0.45 5.77
N ILE A 14 -1.24 1.09 4.61
CA ILE A 14 -2.25 0.84 3.57
C ILE A 14 -1.61 0.01 2.47
N VAL A 15 -2.09 -1.21 2.27
CA VAL A 15 -1.60 -2.12 1.24
C VAL A 15 -2.51 -2.06 0.01
N MET A 16 -1.99 -1.57 -1.12
CA MET A 16 -2.72 -1.47 -2.38
C MET A 16 -2.18 -2.51 -3.39
N PRO A 17 -2.83 -3.68 -3.55
CA PRO A 17 -2.47 -4.63 -4.60
C PRO A 17 -2.90 -4.07 -5.97
N VAL A 18 -2.01 -4.19 -6.96
CA VAL A 18 -2.18 -3.60 -8.30
C VAL A 18 -1.84 -4.63 -9.36
N TYR A 19 -2.68 -4.75 -10.37
CA TYR A 19 -2.38 -5.49 -11.59
C TYR A 19 -3.08 -4.86 -12.79
N ASN A 20 -2.30 -4.31 -13.73
CA ASN A 20 -2.79 -3.68 -14.95
C ASN A 20 -3.87 -2.60 -14.73
N GLU A 21 -3.57 -1.63 -13.88
CA GLU A 21 -4.46 -0.52 -13.50
C GLU A 21 -3.97 0.84 -14.04
N ARG A 22 -3.45 0.89 -15.27
CA ARG A 22 -2.83 2.12 -15.85
C ARG A 22 -3.72 3.35 -15.78
N ASP A 23 -5.01 3.19 -15.99
CA ASP A 23 -5.95 4.31 -16.08
C ASP A 23 -6.42 4.82 -14.70
N THR A 24 -6.24 4.03 -13.64
CA THR A 24 -6.86 4.27 -12.32
C THR A 24 -5.83 4.45 -11.21
N LEU A 25 -4.67 3.79 -11.29
CA LEU A 25 -3.68 3.72 -10.20
C LEU A 25 -3.25 5.11 -9.71
N ARG A 26 -2.82 5.97 -10.65
CA ARG A 26 -2.35 7.33 -10.34
C ARG A 26 -3.43 8.13 -9.61
N THR A 27 -4.64 8.16 -10.18
CA THR A 27 -5.77 8.91 -9.61
C THR A 27 -6.16 8.38 -8.23
N ALA A 28 -6.12 7.06 -8.03
CA ALA A 28 -6.42 6.44 -6.74
C ALA A 28 -5.40 6.83 -5.66
N LEU A 29 -4.10 6.79 -5.99
CA LEU A 29 -3.05 7.19 -5.07
C LEU A 29 -3.08 8.68 -4.74
N GLU A 30 -3.31 9.56 -5.73
CA GLU A 30 -3.44 10.99 -5.47
C GLU A 30 -4.60 11.31 -4.53
N ARG A 31 -5.74 10.64 -4.71
CA ARG A 31 -6.88 10.78 -3.81
C ARG A 31 -6.55 10.27 -2.42
N LEU A 32 -5.89 9.12 -2.31
CA LEU A 32 -5.50 8.55 -1.03
C LEU A 32 -4.52 9.47 -0.29
N LEU A 33 -3.49 9.95 -0.96
CA LEU A 33 -2.47 10.83 -0.39
C LEU A 33 -3.00 12.22 -0.01
N ALA A 34 -4.16 12.62 -0.54
CA ALA A 34 -4.84 13.85 -0.16
C ALA A 34 -5.71 13.72 1.11
N VAL A 35 -5.91 12.50 1.61
CA VAL A 35 -6.68 12.27 2.85
C VAL A 35 -5.79 12.58 4.06
N GLU A 36 -6.30 13.41 4.97
CA GLU A 36 -5.67 13.61 6.27
C GLU A 36 -5.92 12.39 7.16
N MET A 37 -4.86 11.65 7.46
CA MET A 37 -4.92 10.43 8.26
C MET A 37 -4.70 10.75 9.74
N PRO A 38 -5.43 10.09 10.67
CA PRO A 38 -5.28 10.32 12.10
C PRO A 38 -3.98 9.73 12.69
N LEU A 39 -3.28 8.91 11.91
CA LEU A 39 -2.03 8.23 12.28
C LEU A 39 -0.97 8.46 11.20
N PRO A 40 0.33 8.46 11.57
CA PRO A 40 1.41 8.27 10.62
C PRO A 40 1.11 7.08 9.72
N THR A 41 1.04 7.34 8.41
CA THR A 41 0.55 6.37 7.42
C THR A 41 1.61 6.13 6.35
N GLU A 42 1.92 4.86 6.09
CA GLU A 42 2.65 4.44 4.90
C GLU A 42 1.68 3.85 3.86
N VAL A 43 1.98 4.08 2.58
CA VAL A 43 1.25 3.46 1.46
C VAL A 43 2.19 2.49 0.76
N VAL A 44 1.80 1.21 0.73
CA VAL A 44 2.55 0.13 0.11
C VAL A 44 1.78 -0.36 -1.10
N VAL A 45 2.26 -0.04 -2.30
CA VAL A 45 1.73 -0.59 -3.55
C VAL A 45 2.42 -1.92 -3.83
N VAL A 46 1.62 -2.97 -4.05
CA VAL A 46 2.13 -4.28 -4.44
C VAL A 46 1.74 -4.55 -5.89
N ASP A 47 2.68 -4.35 -6.82
CA ASP A 47 2.55 -4.67 -8.24
C ASP A 47 2.64 -6.18 -8.44
N ASP A 48 1.55 -6.81 -8.89
CA ASP A 48 1.46 -8.24 -9.15
C ASP A 48 1.75 -8.57 -10.63
N GLY A 49 2.87 -8.06 -11.14
CA GLY A 49 3.37 -8.37 -12.48
C GLY A 49 2.65 -7.61 -13.59
N SER A 50 2.37 -6.32 -13.39
CA SER A 50 1.71 -5.49 -14.42
C SER A 50 2.58 -5.32 -15.66
N THR A 51 1.93 -5.30 -16.83
CA THR A 51 2.57 -5.18 -18.16
C THR A 51 2.05 -4.00 -18.98
N ASP A 52 1.08 -3.27 -18.45
CA ASP A 52 0.43 -2.13 -19.12
C ASP A 52 1.16 -0.79 -18.90
N GLY A 53 2.22 -0.77 -18.09
CA GLY A 53 2.96 0.44 -17.73
C GLY A 53 2.32 1.26 -16.60
N CYS A 54 1.37 0.71 -15.83
CA CYS A 54 0.74 1.43 -14.73
C CYS A 54 1.75 1.91 -13.67
N ILE A 55 2.81 1.15 -13.41
CA ILE A 55 3.85 1.50 -12.44
C ILE A 55 4.62 2.77 -12.84
N ASP A 56 4.82 3.00 -14.14
CA ASP A 56 5.51 4.20 -14.62
C ASP A 56 4.73 5.47 -14.30
N THR A 57 3.40 5.37 -14.14
CA THR A 57 2.53 6.51 -13.81
C THR A 57 2.72 7.04 -12.38
N ILE A 58 3.38 6.27 -11.51
CA ILE A 58 3.58 6.59 -10.09
C ILE A 58 5.05 6.69 -9.69
N ALA A 59 5.98 6.67 -10.66
CA ALA A 59 7.42 6.67 -10.39
C ALA A 59 7.86 7.86 -9.51
N ASP A 60 7.28 9.05 -9.74
CA ASP A 60 7.52 10.25 -8.93
C ASP A 60 7.03 10.11 -7.48
N LEU A 61 5.95 9.37 -7.24
CA LEU A 61 5.45 9.08 -5.89
C LEU A 61 6.37 8.11 -5.15
N VAL A 62 6.99 7.18 -5.88
CA VAL A 62 7.98 6.25 -5.34
C VAL A 62 9.29 6.98 -5.03
N ASP A 63 9.80 7.77 -5.97
CA ASP A 63 11.06 8.52 -5.83
C ASP A 63 10.99 9.57 -4.71
N SER A 64 9.83 10.19 -4.51
CA SER A 64 9.60 11.13 -3.40
C SER A 64 9.35 10.44 -2.05
N GLY A 65 9.29 9.11 -2.00
CA GLY A 65 9.05 8.33 -0.80
C GLY A 65 7.60 8.38 -0.29
N LYS A 66 6.67 8.94 -1.06
CA LYS A 66 5.23 8.97 -0.70
C LYS A 66 4.58 7.60 -0.80
N VAL A 67 5.11 6.73 -1.67
CA VAL A 67 4.63 5.38 -1.90
C VAL A 67 5.81 4.42 -1.88
N ARG A 68 5.70 3.33 -1.12
CA ARG A 68 6.63 2.20 -1.21
C ARG A 68 6.11 1.21 -2.24
N LEU A 69 6.93 0.87 -3.23
CA LEU A 69 6.56 -0.09 -4.27
C LEU A 69 7.22 -1.45 -4.04
N LEU A 70 6.40 -2.49 -4.07
CA LEU A 70 6.80 -3.90 -4.02
C LEU A 70 6.40 -4.57 -5.33
N ARG A 71 7.35 -5.12 -6.10
CA ARG A 71 7.06 -5.79 -7.39
C ARG A 71 7.15 -7.31 -7.33
N GLN A 72 6.16 -7.99 -7.89
CA GLN A 72 6.13 -9.44 -8.09
C GLN A 72 6.14 -9.70 -9.59
N ASP A 73 6.93 -10.67 -10.03
CA ASP A 73 6.96 -11.11 -11.42
C ASP A 73 7.19 -12.63 -11.43
N PRO A 74 6.28 -13.45 -11.99
CA PRO A 74 5.05 -13.06 -12.70
C PRO A 74 3.88 -12.72 -11.75
N ASN A 75 2.72 -12.40 -12.34
CA ASN A 75 1.44 -12.31 -11.63
C ASN A 75 1.15 -13.62 -10.86
N GLN A 76 0.94 -13.51 -9.56
CA GLN A 76 0.66 -14.63 -8.64
C GLN A 76 -0.76 -14.56 -8.05
N GLY A 77 -1.56 -13.60 -8.51
CA GLY A 77 -2.91 -13.31 -8.06
C GLY A 77 -2.96 -12.38 -6.85
N LYS A 78 -4.08 -11.66 -6.72
CA LYS A 78 -4.35 -10.69 -5.65
C LYS A 78 -4.03 -11.23 -4.24
N GLY A 79 -4.34 -12.48 -3.95
CA GLY A 79 -4.06 -13.09 -2.65
C GLY A 79 -2.57 -13.16 -2.32
N ALA A 80 -1.71 -13.42 -3.32
CA ALA A 80 -0.26 -13.40 -3.14
C ALA A 80 0.23 -11.96 -2.88
N ALA A 81 -0.26 -10.99 -3.66
CA ALA A 81 0.06 -9.58 -3.46
C ALA A 81 -0.32 -9.07 -2.06
N LEU A 82 -1.51 -9.44 -1.57
CA LEU A 82 -1.95 -9.12 -0.21
C LEU A 82 -1.07 -9.74 0.85
N ARG A 83 -0.77 -11.04 0.75
CA ARG A 83 0.10 -11.72 1.72
C ARG A 83 1.47 -11.08 1.78
N ARG A 84 2.03 -10.69 0.64
CA ARG A 84 3.30 -9.98 0.59
C ARG A 84 3.21 -8.62 1.27
N GLY A 85 2.21 -7.81 0.94
CA GLY A 85 2.02 -6.51 1.57
C GLY A 85 1.83 -6.61 3.09
N ILE A 86 1.07 -7.61 3.55
CA ILE A 86 0.89 -7.90 4.99
C ILE A 86 2.21 -8.33 5.65
N ALA A 87 3.00 -9.17 5.00
CA ALA A 87 4.27 -9.65 5.54
C ALA A 87 5.33 -8.53 5.65
N GLU A 88 5.19 -7.48 4.84
CA GLU A 88 6.12 -6.35 4.73
C GLU A 88 5.65 -5.12 5.53
N ALA A 89 4.47 -5.16 6.13
CA ALA A 89 3.93 -4.08 6.93
C ALA A 89 4.50 -4.10 8.35
N GLU A 90 4.94 -2.94 8.83
CA GLU A 90 5.56 -2.80 10.17
C GLU A 90 4.69 -1.99 11.14
N SER A 91 3.52 -1.51 10.69
CA SER A 91 2.63 -0.67 11.49
C SER A 91 1.72 -1.45 12.44
N ASP A 92 1.18 -0.76 13.46
CA ASP A 92 0.22 -1.31 14.42
C ASP A 92 -1.11 -1.71 13.77
N LEU A 93 -1.53 -0.95 12.74
CA LEU A 93 -2.71 -1.24 11.94
C LEU A 93 -2.35 -1.46 10.47
N LEU A 94 -3.17 -2.28 9.81
CA LEU A 94 -3.12 -2.50 8.37
C LEU A 94 -4.52 -2.45 7.78
N THR A 95 -4.66 -1.80 6.63
CA THR A 95 -5.84 -1.88 5.77
C THR A 95 -5.44 -2.14 4.31
N ILE A 96 -6.40 -2.56 3.51
CA ILE A 96 -6.25 -2.90 2.08
C ILE A 96 -7.25 -2.08 1.27
#